data_AF-A0A973BBD9-F1
#
_entry.id   AF-A0A973BBD9-F1
#
_cell.length_a   1.000
_cell.length_b   1.000
_cell.length_c   1.000
_cell.angle_alpha   90.00
_cell.angle_beta   90.00
_cell.angle_gamma   90.00
#
_symmetry.space_group_name_H-M   'P 1'
#
loop_
_entity.id
_entity.type
_entity.pdbx_description
1 polymer ?
#
loop_
_entity_poly.entity_id
_entity_poly.type
_entity_poly.pdbx_seq_one_letter_code
_entity_poly.pdbx_strand_id
1 'polypeptide(L)'
;MINRNNAEAKERSVAAVNHGNGSQHIDNSTTIRLGGLVNLAETATGSIVFDPKVMREAIISIDNSLESINGNQSDFDIIDVEKKNKLNGLTQEYYDEFISINYEPYFLELDVFLKQRENEDLQKKVLKIVGSLNRKIFIKRKYFDNFEDLLTSIEEALLESEFQDLQGKEYTISFFLYYLYACCLIGKKIDEEKKC
;
A
#
# COMPACT_ATOMS: atom_id res chain seq x y z
N MET A 1 -61.65 -16.66 14.96
CA MET A 1 -62.53 -15.49 14.80
C MET A 1 -61.62 -14.26 14.75
N ILE A 2 -61.16 -13.79 13.59
CA ILE A 2 -61.85 -12.93 12.60
C ILE A 2 -62.49 -11.67 13.22
N ASN A 3 -61.69 -10.60 13.24
CA ASN A 3 -61.89 -9.32 12.54
C ASN A 3 -62.67 -8.16 13.20
N ARG A 4 -62.01 -6.99 13.28
CA ARG A 4 -62.35 -5.66 12.69
C ARG A 4 -61.65 -4.54 13.49
N ASN A 5 -60.63 -3.90 12.92
CA ASN A 5 -60.66 -2.63 12.16
C ASN A 5 -60.98 -1.39 13.02
N ASN A 6 -60.05 -0.44 13.10
CA ASN A 6 -60.18 0.85 12.42
C ASN A 6 -58.89 1.67 12.48
N ALA A 7 -58.52 2.22 11.33
CA ALA A 7 -57.48 3.20 11.11
C ALA A 7 -58.07 4.61 11.16
N GLU A 8 -57.30 5.60 11.57
CA GLU A 8 -57.42 6.98 11.10
C GLU A 8 -56.09 7.72 11.30
N ALA A 9 -55.67 8.44 10.27
CA ALA A 9 -54.47 9.24 10.19
C ALA A 9 -54.84 10.74 10.18
N LYS A 10 -54.04 11.61 10.83
CA LYS A 10 -53.69 12.96 10.33
C LYS A 10 -52.73 13.74 11.25
N GLU A 11 -51.57 14.08 10.69
CA GLU A 11 -51.00 15.45 10.59
C GLU A 11 -51.15 16.44 11.77
N ARG A 12 -50.02 16.88 12.36
CA ARG A 12 -49.46 18.25 12.22
C ARG A 12 -48.26 18.55 13.14
N SER A 13 -47.28 19.17 12.50
CA SER A 13 -46.07 19.89 12.94
C SER A 13 -46.20 20.76 14.21
N VAL A 14 -45.14 20.83 15.02
CA VAL A 14 -44.66 22.08 15.64
C VAL A 14 -43.13 22.12 15.59
N ALA A 15 -42.64 23.17 14.94
CA ALA A 15 -41.25 23.54 14.77
C ALA A 15 -40.61 24.04 16.08
N ALA A 16 -39.33 23.74 16.27
CA ALA A 16 -38.42 24.62 17.01
C ALA A 16 -37.44 25.23 15.99
N VAL A 17 -37.70 26.48 15.64
CA VAL A 17 -36.84 27.34 14.84
C VAL A 17 -35.71 27.81 15.77
N ASN A 18 -34.45 27.62 15.36
CA ASN A 18 -33.36 28.42 15.92
C ASN A 18 -32.67 29.19 14.79
N HIS A 19 -32.83 30.50 14.83
CA HIS A 19 -32.16 31.46 13.96
C HIS A 19 -30.72 31.65 14.43
N GLY A 20 -29.76 31.11 13.67
CA GLY A 20 -28.34 31.39 13.82
C GLY A 20 -27.77 31.80 12.47
N ASN A 21 -27.68 33.11 12.25
CA ASN A 21 -27.06 33.72 11.08
C ASN A 21 -25.53 33.64 11.26
N GLY A 22 -24.83 32.81 10.48
CA GLY A 22 -23.39 32.63 10.58
C GLY A 22 -22.80 32.16 9.25
N SER A 23 -21.90 32.97 8.69
CA SER A 23 -21.19 32.76 7.42
C SER A 23 -20.59 31.35 7.31
N GLN A 24 -20.91 30.62 6.24
CA GLN A 24 -20.27 29.35 5.91
C GLN A 24 -18.96 29.63 5.14
N HIS A 25 -17.83 29.49 5.83
CA HIS A 25 -16.54 29.28 5.18
C HIS A 25 -16.44 27.78 4.87
N ILE A 26 -16.41 27.43 3.58
CA ILE A 26 -16.23 26.05 3.14
C ILE A 26 -14.73 25.75 3.23
N ASP A 27 -14.33 24.97 4.24
CA ASP A 27 -13.02 24.32 4.30
C ASP A 27 -13.21 22.84 3.91
N ASN A 28 -12.49 22.42 2.89
CA ASN A 28 -12.66 21.18 2.13
C ASN A 28 -11.73 20.05 2.61
N SER A 29 -11.67 19.86 3.93
CA SER A 29 -11.01 18.70 4.55
C SER A 29 -12.01 17.56 4.77
N THR A 30 -12.31 16.79 3.72
CA THR A 30 -13.18 15.61 3.83
C THR A 30 -12.35 14.38 4.23
N THR A 31 -12.25 14.13 5.53
CA THR A 31 -11.92 12.80 6.04
C THR A 31 -13.12 11.88 5.79
N ILE A 32 -13.00 10.93 4.88
CA ILE A 32 -14.02 9.89 4.68
C ILE A 32 -13.95 8.92 5.86
N ARG A 33 -14.91 9.03 6.78
CA ARG A 33 -15.11 8.06 7.87
C ARG A 33 -16.13 7.02 7.44
N LEU A 34 -15.66 5.82 7.10
CA LEU A 34 -16.51 4.64 6.97
C LEU A 34 -16.77 4.06 8.37
N GLY A 35 -18.04 3.97 8.76
CA GLY A 35 -18.46 3.73 10.14
C GLY A 35 -18.45 2.27 10.60
N GLY A 36 -18.20 2.09 11.90
CA GLY A 36 -18.63 0.91 12.68
C GLY A 36 -17.68 0.48 13.81
N LEU A 37 -17.84 1.06 15.02
CA LEU A 37 -17.69 0.49 16.39
C LEU A 37 -16.66 -0.66 16.61
N VAL A 38 -15.71 -0.71 17.56
CA VAL A 38 -15.64 -0.29 18.98
C VAL A 38 -14.16 -0.29 19.42
N ASN A 39 -13.81 0.56 20.39
CA ASN A 39 -12.55 0.60 21.16
C ASN A 39 -11.91 -0.77 21.43
N LEU A 40 -10.59 -0.90 21.23
CA LEU A 40 -9.65 -1.66 22.08
C LEU A 40 -8.21 -1.33 21.67
N ALA A 41 -7.45 -0.84 22.66
CA ALA A 41 -6.00 -0.71 22.71
C ALA A 41 -5.33 0.37 21.82
N GLU A 42 -4.87 1.44 22.46
CA GLU A 42 -3.59 2.06 22.12
C GLU A 42 -2.50 0.98 22.18
N THR A 43 -2.26 0.28 21.07
CA THR A 43 -1.15 -0.65 20.93
C THR A 43 -0.33 -0.22 19.73
N ALA A 44 0.87 0.29 20.06
CA ALA A 44 1.95 0.66 19.18
C ALA A 44 1.61 1.76 18.17
N THR A 45 1.97 2.99 18.52
CA THR A 45 2.34 4.04 17.58
C THR A 45 3.47 3.54 16.66
N GLY A 46 3.12 2.86 15.58
CA GLY A 46 3.94 2.85 14.37
C GLY A 46 3.86 4.26 13.78
N SER A 47 4.97 4.99 13.80
CA SER A 47 5.10 6.40 13.39
C SER A 47 5.06 6.58 11.87
N ILE A 48 4.17 5.84 11.21
CA ILE A 48 4.12 5.73 9.76
C ILE A 48 2.86 6.44 9.33
N VAL A 49 3.08 7.58 8.70
CA VAL A 49 2.04 8.30 8.00
C VAL A 49 2.31 8.06 6.53
N PHE A 50 1.42 7.34 5.87
CA PHE A 50 1.45 7.28 4.42
C PHE A 50 1.27 8.70 3.87
N ASP A 51 2.27 9.18 3.14
CA ASP A 51 2.20 10.44 2.41
C ASP A 51 2.19 10.12 0.91
N PRO A 52 1.03 10.29 0.22
CA PRO A 52 0.90 10.04 -1.21
C PRO A 52 1.90 10.84 -2.06
N LYS A 53 2.26 12.05 -1.63
CA LYS A 53 3.19 12.92 -2.36
C LYS A 53 4.62 12.38 -2.21
N VAL A 54 5.04 12.05 -1.00
CA VAL A 54 6.37 11.47 -0.74
C VAL A 54 6.51 10.12 -1.45
N MET A 55 5.47 9.28 -1.42
CA MET A 55 5.45 8.01 -2.15
C MET A 55 5.57 8.21 -3.67
N ARG A 56 4.82 9.16 -4.24
CA ARG A 56 4.91 9.49 -5.66
C ARG A 56 6.32 9.93 -6.05
N GLU A 57 6.92 10.83 -5.28
CA GLU A 57 8.30 11.29 -5.49
C GLU A 57 9.28 10.12 -5.43
N ALA A 58 9.17 9.26 -4.41
CA ALA A 58 10.05 8.09 -4.27
C ALA A 58 9.95 7.15 -5.47
N ILE A 59 8.73 6.82 -5.93
CA ILE A 59 8.54 5.96 -7.12
C ILE A 59 9.14 6.61 -8.37
N ILE A 60 9.00 7.93 -8.54
CA ILE A 60 9.59 8.65 -9.67
C ILE A 60 11.12 8.59 -9.62
N SER A 61 11.72 8.85 -8.46
CA SER A 61 13.17 8.77 -8.30
C SER A 61 13.69 7.35 -8.54
N ILE A 62 13.05 6.32 -7.97
CA ILE A 62 13.42 4.91 -8.18
C ILE A 62 13.31 4.51 -9.67
N ASP A 63 12.27 4.94 -10.39
CA ASP A 63 12.14 4.69 -11.83
C ASP A 63 13.27 5.35 -12.63
N ASN A 64 13.75 6.53 -12.21
CA ASN A 64 14.85 7.22 -12.87
C ASN A 64 16.21 6.52 -12.64
N SER A 65 16.44 5.93 -11.46
CA SER A 65 17.69 5.24 -11.12
C SER A 65 17.83 3.89 -11.81
N LEU A 66 16.71 3.26 -12.11
CA LEU A 66 16.68 1.94 -12.71
C LEU A 66 16.74 2.06 -14.24
N GLU A 67 17.82 1.53 -14.83
CA GLU A 67 17.94 1.45 -16.30
C GLU A 67 16.67 0.90 -16.94
N SER A 68 16.11 1.69 -17.85
CA SER A 68 14.81 1.43 -18.47
C SER A 68 14.81 0.13 -19.27
N ILE A 69 13.97 -0.81 -18.83
CA ILE A 69 13.45 -1.91 -19.67
C ILE A 69 11.95 -1.70 -19.78
N ASN A 70 11.39 -1.99 -20.95
CA ASN A 70 9.95 -2.18 -21.08
C ASN A 70 9.57 -3.44 -20.29
N GLY A 71 9.09 -3.25 -19.06
CA GLY A 71 8.44 -4.30 -18.29
C GLY A 71 7.12 -4.67 -18.95
N ASN A 72 6.90 -5.94 -19.24
CA ASN A 72 5.58 -6.43 -19.62
C ASN A 72 4.70 -6.49 -18.37
N GLN A 73 3.46 -6.05 -18.50
CA GLN A 73 2.43 -6.26 -17.49
C GLN A 73 2.32 -7.78 -17.26
N SER A 74 2.58 -8.22 -16.04
CA SER A 74 2.29 -9.59 -15.66
C SER A 74 1.44 -9.51 -14.41
N ASP A 75 0.15 -9.81 -14.58
CA ASP A 75 -0.77 -10.02 -13.48
C ASP A 75 -0.39 -11.36 -12.86
N PHE A 76 0.25 -11.29 -11.70
CA PHE A 76 0.61 -12.48 -10.95
C PHE A 76 -0.41 -12.68 -9.85
N ASP A 77 -0.89 -13.91 -9.71
CA ASP A 77 -1.71 -14.26 -8.56
C ASP A 77 -0.91 -14.09 -7.26
N ILE A 78 -1.62 -13.75 -6.19
CA ILE A 78 -1.04 -13.63 -4.86
C ILE A 78 -1.07 -15.02 -4.21
N ILE A 79 0.08 -15.47 -3.71
CA ILE A 79 0.17 -16.67 -2.88
C ILE A 79 0.29 -16.30 -1.41
N ASP A 80 0.02 -17.27 -0.55
CA ASP A 80 0.22 -17.14 0.89
C ASP A 80 1.66 -16.68 1.23
N VAL A 81 1.77 -15.79 2.21
CA VAL A 81 3.03 -15.14 2.54
C VAL A 81 4.06 -16.10 3.12
N GLU A 82 3.67 -17.10 3.91
CA GLU A 82 4.59 -18.11 4.41
C GLU A 82 5.17 -18.93 3.25
N LYS A 83 4.32 -19.27 2.26
CA LYS A 83 4.76 -19.94 1.03
C LYS A 83 5.73 -19.05 0.23
N LYS A 84 5.45 -17.75 0.12
CA LYS A 84 6.31 -16.76 -0.56
C LYS A 84 7.66 -16.59 0.14
N ASN A 85 7.64 -16.50 1.47
CA ASN A 85 8.80 -16.37 2.34
C ASN A 85 9.73 -17.56 2.15
N LYS A 86 9.19 -18.78 2.29
CA LYS A 86 9.93 -20.02 2.06
C LYS A 86 10.52 -20.12 0.65
N LEU A 87 9.77 -19.71 -0.37
CA LEU A 87 10.22 -19.76 -1.77
C LEU A 87 11.42 -18.83 -2.02
N ASN A 88 11.39 -17.63 -1.44
CA ASN A 88 12.39 -16.60 -1.65
C ASN A 88 13.54 -16.67 -0.65
N GLY A 89 13.37 -17.41 0.45
CA GLY A 89 14.28 -17.42 1.60
C GLY A 89 14.23 -16.12 2.38
N LEU A 90 13.05 -15.50 2.49
CA LEU A 90 12.80 -14.48 3.52
C LEU A 90 12.52 -15.24 4.82
N THR A 91 13.18 -14.90 5.92
CA THR A 91 12.87 -15.55 7.19
C THR A 91 11.45 -15.15 7.65
N GLN A 92 10.72 -16.13 8.19
CA GLN A 92 9.37 -15.87 8.68
C GLN A 92 9.40 -14.90 9.88
N GLU A 93 10.40 -15.02 10.75
CA GLU A 93 10.62 -14.12 11.87
C GLU A 93 10.80 -12.67 11.42
N TYR A 94 11.58 -12.41 10.35
CA TYR A 94 11.72 -11.05 9.82
C TYR A 94 10.38 -10.52 9.27
N TYR A 95 9.61 -11.36 8.60
CA TYR A 95 8.29 -10.94 8.14
C TYR A 95 7.37 -10.58 9.32
N ASP A 96 7.23 -11.49 10.28
CA ASP A 96 6.27 -11.35 11.38
C ASP A 96 6.67 -10.21 12.33
N GLU A 97 7.92 -10.15 12.76
CA GLU A 97 8.38 -9.20 13.77
C GLU A 97 8.71 -7.81 13.19
N PHE A 98 8.94 -7.71 11.88
CA PHE A 98 9.34 -6.44 11.25
C PHE A 98 8.35 -5.99 10.17
N ILE A 99 8.16 -6.76 9.10
CA ILE A 99 7.32 -6.31 7.98
C ILE A 99 5.84 -6.18 8.38
N SER A 100 5.30 -7.20 9.04
CA SER A 100 3.87 -7.27 9.36
C SER A 100 3.44 -6.20 10.37
N ILE A 101 4.29 -5.90 11.35
CA ILE A 101 4.00 -4.92 12.39
C ILE A 101 4.16 -3.49 11.86
N ASN A 102 5.23 -3.24 11.11
CA ASN A 102 5.58 -1.88 10.72
C ASN A 102 4.91 -1.48 9.39
N TYR A 103 4.84 -2.34 8.38
CA TYR A 103 4.52 -1.92 7.01
C TYR A 103 3.16 -2.42 6.50
N GLU A 104 2.81 -3.66 6.82
CA GLU A 104 1.61 -4.32 6.28
C GLU A 104 0.28 -3.57 6.54
N PRO A 105 0.06 -2.90 7.69
CA PRO A 105 -1.17 -2.14 7.95
C PRO A 105 -1.45 -1.05 6.90
N TYR A 106 -0.42 -0.59 6.19
CA TYR A 106 -0.49 0.49 5.21
C TYR A 106 -0.52 -0.01 3.76
N PHE A 107 -0.36 -1.31 3.49
CA PHE A 107 -0.34 -1.83 2.11
C PHE A 107 -1.64 -1.54 1.35
N LEU A 108 -2.79 -1.60 2.01
CA LEU A 108 -4.07 -1.26 1.39
C LEU A 108 -4.11 0.21 0.93
N GLU A 109 -3.53 1.11 1.72
CA GLU A 109 -3.50 2.54 1.38
C GLU A 109 -2.64 2.81 0.15
N LEU A 110 -1.48 2.15 0.06
CA LEU A 110 -0.62 2.20 -1.12
C LEU A 110 -1.30 1.56 -2.35
N ASP A 111 -1.98 0.44 -2.21
CA ASP A 111 -2.71 -0.21 -3.31
C ASP A 111 -3.82 0.70 -3.86
N VAL A 112 -4.63 1.29 -2.97
CA VAL A 112 -5.69 2.24 -3.35
C VAL A 112 -5.09 3.46 -4.04
N PHE A 113 -4.02 4.02 -3.49
CA PHE A 113 -3.30 5.14 -4.10
C PHE A 113 -2.84 4.79 -5.52
N LEU A 114 -2.15 3.66 -5.72
CA LEU A 114 -1.64 3.28 -7.04
C LEU A 114 -2.78 3.07 -8.06
N LYS A 115 -3.93 2.56 -7.63
CA LYS A 115 -5.09 2.28 -8.50
C LYS A 115 -5.94 3.51 -8.84
N GLN A 116 -5.70 4.66 -8.23
CA GLN A 116 -6.38 5.91 -8.58
C GLN A 116 -6.11 6.30 -10.03
N ARG A 117 -7.14 6.84 -10.71
CA ARG A 117 -7.06 7.23 -12.12
C ARG A 117 -5.99 8.29 -12.37
N GLU A 118 -5.80 9.19 -11.41
CA GLU A 118 -4.80 10.26 -11.47
C GLU A 118 -3.36 9.73 -11.37
N ASN A 119 -3.19 8.47 -10.96
CA ASN A 119 -1.90 7.80 -10.79
C ASN A 119 -1.62 6.73 -11.87
N GLU A 120 -2.35 6.75 -12.99
CA GLU A 120 -2.11 5.82 -14.11
C GLU A 120 -0.68 5.94 -14.69
N ASP A 121 -0.11 7.16 -14.66
CA ASP A 121 1.29 7.41 -15.02
C ASP A 121 2.26 6.68 -14.07
N LEU A 122 1.92 6.66 -12.78
CA LEU A 122 2.69 6.03 -11.73
C LEU A 122 2.65 4.51 -11.84
N GLN A 123 1.51 3.92 -12.19
CA GLN A 123 1.39 2.47 -12.44
C GLN A 123 2.37 2.01 -13.53
N LYS A 124 2.52 2.78 -14.61
CA LYS A 124 3.49 2.48 -15.69
C LYS A 124 4.94 2.49 -15.18
N LYS A 125 5.27 3.38 -14.23
CA LYS A 125 6.58 3.42 -13.57
C LYS A 125 6.77 2.22 -12.66
N VAL A 126 5.78 1.88 -11.83
CA VAL A 126 5.81 0.69 -10.97
C VAL A 126 6.07 -0.58 -11.79
N LEU A 127 5.43 -0.74 -12.96
CA LEU A 127 5.67 -1.89 -13.83
C LEU A 127 7.12 -1.97 -14.34
N LYS A 128 7.73 -0.83 -14.70
CA LYS A 128 9.15 -0.78 -15.10
C LYS A 128 10.07 -1.13 -13.94
N ILE A 129 9.80 -0.58 -12.76
CA ILE A 129 10.53 -0.86 -11.52
C ILE A 129 10.47 -2.37 -11.23
N VAL A 130 9.28 -2.97 -11.22
CA VAL A 130 9.08 -4.41 -10.99
C VAL A 130 9.89 -5.25 -11.99
N GLY A 131 9.88 -4.89 -13.28
CA GLY A 131 10.68 -5.58 -14.30
C GLY A 131 12.18 -5.49 -14.04
N SER A 132 12.69 -4.29 -13.71
CA SER A 132 14.11 -4.07 -13.44
C SER A 132 14.56 -4.77 -12.15
N LEU A 133 13.76 -4.68 -11.08
CA LEU A 133 14.00 -5.35 -9.81
C LEU A 133 14.01 -6.87 -9.97
N ASN A 134 13.01 -7.47 -10.63
CA ASN A 134 12.98 -8.92 -10.82
C ASN A 134 14.21 -9.44 -11.58
N ARG A 135 14.66 -8.72 -12.61
CA ARG A 135 15.91 -9.05 -13.32
C ARG A 135 17.12 -8.99 -12.38
N LYS A 136 17.26 -7.90 -11.62
CA LYS A 136 18.38 -7.71 -10.68
C LYS A 136 18.36 -8.77 -9.57
N ILE A 137 17.20 -9.01 -8.96
CA ILE A 137 16.96 -10.06 -7.95
C ILE A 137 17.34 -11.43 -8.53
N PHE A 138 16.88 -11.78 -9.73
CA PHE A 138 17.20 -13.06 -10.36
C PHE A 138 18.72 -13.29 -10.49
N ILE A 139 19.47 -12.27 -10.90
CA ILE A 139 20.93 -12.34 -11.06
C ILE A 139 21.65 -12.39 -9.71
N LYS A 140 21.19 -11.55 -8.77
CA LYS A 140 21.91 -11.25 -7.53
C LYS A 140 21.54 -12.16 -6.36
N ARG A 141 20.36 -12.78 -6.36
CA ARG A 141 19.83 -13.59 -5.23
C ARG A 141 20.81 -14.65 -4.72
N LYS A 142 21.62 -15.24 -5.60
CA LYS A 142 22.61 -16.27 -5.25
C LYS A 142 23.78 -15.78 -4.38
N TYR A 143 23.96 -14.47 -4.23
CA TYR A 143 25.02 -13.86 -3.44
C TYR A 143 24.56 -13.45 -2.03
N PHE A 144 23.30 -13.72 -1.68
CA PHE A 144 22.71 -13.40 -0.39
C PHE A 144 22.25 -14.68 0.26
N ASP A 145 22.43 -14.79 1.57
CA ASP A 145 21.92 -15.94 2.33
C ASP A 145 20.40 -15.81 2.45
N ASN A 146 19.92 -14.69 3.00
CA ASN A 146 18.50 -14.43 3.18
C ASN A 146 17.97 -13.37 2.21
N PHE A 147 16.66 -13.32 2.04
CA PHE A 147 16.02 -12.38 1.12
C PHE A 147 15.95 -10.97 1.70
N GLU A 148 15.85 -10.83 3.02
CA GLU A 148 15.90 -9.55 3.73
C GLU A 148 17.23 -8.82 3.52
N ASP A 149 18.36 -9.55 3.46
CA ASP A 149 19.67 -8.98 3.14
C ASP A 149 19.68 -8.42 1.71
N LEU A 150 19.04 -9.13 0.77
CA LEU A 150 18.90 -8.68 -0.61
C LEU A 150 18.01 -7.42 -0.68
N LEU A 151 16.88 -7.39 0.03
CA LEU A 151 15.99 -6.23 0.06
C LEU A 151 16.71 -5.00 0.64
N THR A 152 17.46 -5.18 1.73
CA THR A 152 18.28 -4.12 2.34
C THR A 152 19.34 -3.61 1.35
N SER A 153 20.03 -4.50 0.64
CA SER A 153 21.02 -4.09 -0.37
C SER A 153 20.41 -3.31 -1.55
N ILE A 154 19.13 -3.57 -1.88
CA ILE A 154 18.41 -2.83 -2.92
C ILE A 154 18.09 -1.43 -2.40
N GLU A 155 17.60 -1.32 -1.17
CA GLU A 155 17.36 -0.03 -0.51
C GLU A 155 18.63 0.82 -0.48
N GLU A 156 19.75 0.28 0.01
CA GLU A 156 21.04 0.97 0.06
C GLU A 156 21.50 1.44 -1.33
N ALA A 157 21.37 0.59 -2.35
CA ALA A 157 21.74 0.94 -3.72
C ALA A 157 20.85 2.05 -4.31
N LEU A 158 19.55 2.07 -3.98
CA LEU A 158 18.63 3.11 -4.41
C LEU A 158 18.98 4.46 -3.74
N LEU A 159 19.23 4.44 -2.43
CA LEU A 159 19.67 5.61 -1.67
C LEU A 159 20.99 6.19 -2.21
N GLU A 160 21.94 5.33 -2.58
CA GLU A 160 23.21 5.78 -3.17
C GLU A 160 23.00 6.39 -4.56
N SER A 161 22.13 5.81 -5.39
CA SER A 161 21.89 6.28 -6.76
C SER A 161 21.15 7.63 -6.84
N GLU A 162 20.25 7.91 -5.89
CA GLU A 162 19.42 9.13 -5.88
C GLU A 162 19.53 9.85 -4.54
N PHE A 163 20.74 9.94 -4.00
CA PHE A 163 20.96 10.47 -2.66
C PHE A 163 20.29 11.82 -2.42
N GLN A 164 20.31 12.74 -3.39
CA GLN A 164 19.67 14.06 -3.25
C GLN A 164 18.15 13.99 -3.11
N ASP A 165 17.49 13.04 -3.78
CA ASP A 165 16.02 12.95 -3.82
C ASP A 165 15.47 11.96 -2.79
N LEU A 166 16.29 10.99 -2.35
CA LEU A 166 15.90 9.87 -1.50
C LEU A 166 16.52 9.88 -0.10
N GLN A 167 17.48 10.77 0.21
CA GLN A 167 18.01 10.90 1.57
C GLN A 167 16.89 11.21 2.58
N GLY A 168 16.85 10.47 3.69
CA GLY A 168 15.78 10.61 4.71
C GLY A 168 14.46 9.96 4.31
N LYS A 169 14.40 9.25 3.17
CA LYS A 169 13.24 8.49 2.68
C LYS A 169 13.47 6.98 2.72
N GLU A 170 14.45 6.51 3.49
CA GLU A 170 14.78 5.09 3.71
C GLU A 170 13.50 4.28 3.96
N TYR A 171 12.73 4.76 4.95
CA TYR A 171 11.46 4.16 5.33
C TYR A 171 10.45 4.05 4.15
N THR A 172 10.34 5.09 3.30
CA THR A 172 9.45 5.08 2.14
C THR A 172 9.90 4.04 1.10
N ILE A 173 11.21 3.88 0.92
CA ILE A 173 11.78 2.89 0.00
C ILE A 173 11.51 1.48 0.54
N SER A 174 11.80 1.21 1.81
CA SER A 174 11.53 -0.10 2.42
C SER A 174 10.03 -0.43 2.33
N PHE A 175 9.16 0.54 2.67
CA PHE A 175 7.72 0.37 2.56
C PHE A 175 7.28 -0.03 1.15
N PHE A 176 7.79 0.66 0.13
CA PHE A 176 7.50 0.33 -1.25
C PHE A 176 8.03 -1.06 -1.65
N LEU A 177 9.26 -1.41 -1.26
CA LEU A 177 9.85 -2.72 -1.56
C LEU A 177 9.07 -3.88 -0.90
N TYR A 178 8.71 -3.73 0.38
CA TYR A 178 7.93 -4.75 1.09
C TYR A 178 6.52 -4.90 0.53
N TYR A 179 5.89 -3.79 0.11
CA TYR A 179 4.63 -3.84 -0.62
C TYR A 179 4.76 -4.65 -1.91
N LEU A 180 5.78 -4.36 -2.75
CA LEU A 180 6.01 -5.12 -3.98
C LEU A 180 6.24 -6.60 -3.71
N TYR A 181 6.92 -6.94 -2.61
CA TYR A 181 7.16 -8.32 -2.22
C TYR A 181 5.88 -9.03 -1.77
N ALA A 182 5.12 -8.42 -0.85
CA ALA A 182 3.89 -8.98 -0.29
C ALA A 182 2.80 -9.14 -1.35
N CYS A 183 2.68 -8.20 -2.29
CA CYS A 183 1.82 -8.32 -3.47
C CYS A 183 2.35 -9.30 -4.51
N CYS A 184 3.39 -10.08 -4.18
CA CYS A 184 4.06 -11.04 -5.05
C CYS A 184 4.64 -10.44 -6.34
N LEU A 185 4.73 -9.12 -6.49
CA LEU A 185 5.22 -8.46 -7.71
C LEU A 185 6.72 -8.73 -7.94
N ILE A 186 7.51 -8.82 -6.87
CA ILE A 186 8.93 -9.17 -6.94
C ILE A 186 9.27 -10.53 -6.31
N GLY A 187 10.43 -11.07 -6.68
CA GLY A 187 10.95 -12.34 -6.18
C GLY A 187 10.64 -13.53 -7.08
N LYS A 188 11.05 -14.72 -6.65
CA LYS A 188 10.70 -15.99 -7.31
C LYS A 188 9.19 -16.19 -7.32
N LYS A 189 8.75 -16.86 -8.37
CA LYS A 189 7.34 -17.14 -8.67
C LYS A 189 7.14 -18.62 -8.94
N ILE A 190 6.10 -19.19 -8.37
CA ILE A 190 5.65 -20.54 -8.70
C ILE A 190 4.78 -20.54 -9.96
N ASP A 191 4.49 -21.71 -10.50
CA ASP A 191 3.74 -21.81 -11.76
C ASP A 191 2.27 -21.43 -11.58
N GLU A 192 1.73 -21.55 -10.37
CA GLU A 192 0.41 -21.02 -10.02
C GLU A 192 0.35 -19.50 -10.21
N GLU A 193 1.38 -18.75 -9.79
CA GLU A 193 1.45 -17.29 -9.99
C GLU A 193 1.56 -16.89 -11.47
N LYS A 194 2.09 -17.77 -12.34
CA LYS A 194 2.37 -17.48 -13.76
C LYS A 194 1.24 -17.86 -14.71
N LYS A 195 0.20 -18.55 -14.23
CA LYS A 195 -0.91 -19.04 -15.05
C LYS A 195 -2.00 -17.98 -15.16
N CYS A 196 -1.71 -16.87 -15.84
CA CYS A 196 -2.72 -15.96 -16.40
C CYS A 196 -2.24 -15.41 -17.74
#